data_AF-A0A0B1SFS5-F1
#
_entry.id   AF-A0A0B1SFS5-F1
#
_cell.length_a   1.000
_cell.length_b   1.000
_cell.length_c   1.000
_cell.angle_alpha   90.00
_cell.angle_beta   90.00
_cell.angle_gamma   90.00
#
_symmetry.space_group_name_H-M   'P 1'
#
loop_
_entity.id
_entity.type
_entity.pdbx_description
1 polymer ?
#
loop_
_entity_poly.entity_id
_entity_poly.type
_entity_poly.pdbx_seq_one_letter_code
_entity_poly.pdbx_strand_id
1 'polypeptide(L)'
;MGHKFFLGSHFFGVNKNKETYRGPVETLEFVTLWYMNQTPNMTQRRRLQALQMELFRYGRSDNFSNLISFEMYGDQVANAEMLRGTIYTVYLFAVGVVLMVVFMAIAFSHLTLTSQIALIIGAVGSPAIATATCFSILGWLGFPFNSIMCITPFLVMGIGVDDAFLLLHAWRRYKEHPIKERMRIVVHQIGPSMAITSATNTVAFGVGIASPTPQVSVFKPQIKNVSITC
;
A
#
# COMPACT_ATOMS: atom_id res chain seq x y z
N MET A 1 33.34 1.01 -30.27
CA MET A 1 33.74 2.23 -29.53
C MET A 1 33.67 1.91 -28.04
N GLY A 2 34.81 1.61 -27.42
CA GLY A 2 34.87 1.26 -26.00
C GLY A 2 35.16 2.50 -25.16
N HIS A 3 34.24 2.86 -24.27
CA HIS A 3 34.50 3.88 -23.25
C HIS A 3 35.45 3.31 -22.21
N LYS A 4 36.59 3.97 -21.95
CA LYS A 4 37.45 3.64 -20.82
C LYS A 4 36.75 4.11 -19.54
N PHE A 5 36.34 3.17 -18.70
CA PHE A 5 35.62 3.45 -17.46
C PHE A 5 36.58 3.30 -16.27
N PHE A 6 36.69 4.33 -15.43
CA PHE A 6 37.54 4.28 -14.24
C PHE A 6 36.78 3.57 -13.11
N LEU A 7 37.19 2.35 -12.77
CA LEU A 7 36.51 1.53 -11.75
C LEU A 7 36.72 2.05 -10.31
N GLY A 8 37.75 2.85 -10.06
CA GLY A 8 38.12 3.25 -8.69
C GLY A 8 37.08 4.12 -7.97
N SER A 9 36.17 4.78 -8.69
CA SER A 9 35.09 5.59 -8.11
C SER A 9 33.84 4.79 -7.72
N HIS A 10 33.82 3.48 -8.04
CA HIS A 10 32.66 2.59 -7.86
C HIS A 10 32.87 1.54 -6.76
N PHE A 11 33.99 1.66 -6.05
CA PHE A 11 34.38 0.79 -4.96
C PHE A 11 33.85 1.31 -3.63
N PHE A 12 33.15 0.44 -2.90
CA PHE A 12 32.57 0.74 -1.60
C PHE A 12 33.00 -0.33 -0.59
N GLY A 13 33.02 0.06 0.70
CA GLY A 13 33.56 -0.81 1.76
C GLY A 13 35.08 -1.03 1.64
N VAL A 14 35.81 0.00 1.19
CA VAL A 14 37.26 -0.08 0.97
C VAL A 14 38.00 -0.04 2.31
N ASN A 15 38.67 -1.13 2.68
CA ASN A 15 39.61 -1.11 3.80
C ASN A 15 41.00 -0.71 3.30
N LYS A 16 41.62 0.23 3.99
CA LYS A 16 42.96 0.74 3.66
C LYS A 16 43.87 0.52 4.85
N ASN A 17 45.13 0.21 4.55
CA ASN A 17 46.16 0.10 5.56
C ASN A 17 46.31 1.42 6.34
N LYS A 18 46.41 1.34 7.67
CA LYS A 18 46.32 2.48 8.60
C LYS A 18 47.48 3.47 8.50
N GLU A 19 48.54 3.14 7.77
CA GLU A 19 49.78 3.92 7.76
C GLU A 19 49.81 5.05 6.73
N THR A 20 48.86 5.13 5.78
CA THR A 20 48.84 6.23 4.80
C THR A 20 47.42 6.56 4.33
N TYR A 21 47.01 7.82 4.48
CA TYR A 21 45.68 8.32 4.08
C TYR A 21 45.39 8.16 2.56
N ARG A 22 46.44 8.00 1.74
CA ARG A 22 46.40 7.76 0.28
C ARG A 22 47.05 6.42 -0.14
N GLY A 23 47.04 5.41 0.73
CA GLY A 23 47.58 4.07 0.43
C GLY A 23 46.75 3.27 -0.59
N PRO A 24 47.34 2.20 -1.18
CA PRO A 24 46.64 1.28 -2.08
C PRO A 24 45.47 0.58 -1.37
N VAL A 25 44.47 0.18 -2.15
CA VAL A 25 43.28 -0.54 -1.65
C VAL A 25 43.64 -2.00 -1.38
N GLU A 26 43.46 -2.48 -0.14
CA GLU A 26 43.78 -3.86 0.24
C GLU A 26 42.56 -4.79 0.17
N THR A 27 41.38 -4.34 0.58
CA THR A 27 40.14 -5.13 0.48
C THR A 27 38.94 -4.30 0.02
N LEU A 28 37.99 -4.98 -0.63
CA LEU A 28 36.78 -4.43 -1.24
C LEU A 28 35.58 -5.30 -0.84
N GLU A 29 34.51 -4.69 -0.34
CA GLU A 29 33.29 -5.42 0.03
C GLU A 29 32.30 -5.54 -1.13
N PHE A 30 32.10 -4.46 -1.91
CA PHE A 30 31.20 -4.50 -3.07
C PHE A 30 31.55 -3.44 -4.13
N VAL A 31 31.15 -3.71 -5.37
CA VAL A 31 31.35 -2.84 -6.54
C VAL A 31 29.99 -2.50 -7.16
N THR A 32 29.70 -1.21 -7.32
CA THR A 32 28.42 -0.76 -7.88
C THR A 32 28.59 -0.13 -9.25
N LEU A 33 27.97 -0.71 -10.27
CA LEU A 33 27.96 -0.17 -11.63
C LEU A 33 26.62 0.51 -11.90
N TRP A 34 26.66 1.80 -12.24
CA TRP A 34 25.49 2.59 -12.58
C TRP A 34 25.32 2.65 -14.10
N TYR A 35 24.19 2.18 -14.61
CA TYR A 35 23.86 2.27 -16.03
C TYR A 35 22.56 3.07 -16.19
N MET A 36 22.67 4.30 -16.70
CA MET A 36 21.52 5.15 -17.03
C MET A 36 21.27 5.06 -18.53
N ASN A 37 20.06 4.62 -18.91
CA ASN A 37 19.67 4.51 -20.31
C ASN A 37 18.44 5.36 -20.60
N GLN A 38 18.58 6.37 -21.47
CA GLN A 38 17.48 7.18 -21.93
C GLN A 38 16.89 6.55 -23.20
N THR A 39 15.69 5.97 -23.07
CA THR A 39 14.99 5.33 -24.19
C THR A 39 13.81 6.20 -24.66
N PRO A 40 13.92 6.86 -25.83
CA PRO A 40 12.84 7.71 -26.36
C PRO A 40 11.69 6.90 -26.98
N ASN A 41 11.96 5.68 -27.46
CA ASN A 41 10.97 4.84 -28.15
C ASN A 41 10.31 3.80 -27.23
N MET A 42 8.98 3.65 -27.32
CA MET A 42 8.20 2.67 -26.53
C MET A 42 8.68 1.22 -26.73
N THR A 43 9.05 0.85 -27.95
CA THR A 43 9.53 -0.52 -28.28
C THR A 43 10.88 -0.81 -27.63
N GLN A 44 11.77 0.18 -27.56
CA GLN A 44 13.08 0.05 -26.91
C GLN A 44 12.93 -0.03 -25.39
N ARG A 45 12.01 0.75 -24.81
CA ARG A 45 11.64 0.66 -23.39
C ARG A 45 11.26 -0.77 -23.02
N ARG A 46 10.31 -1.37 -23.73
CA ARG A 46 9.87 -2.75 -23.45
C ARG A 46 11.01 -3.78 -23.50
N ARG A 47 11.91 -3.66 -24.48
CA ARG A 47 13.08 -4.54 -24.58
C ARG A 47 14.04 -4.36 -23.40
N LEU A 48 14.28 -3.12 -23.00
CA LEU A 48 15.11 -2.81 -21.83
C LEU A 48 14.49 -3.35 -20.54
N GLN A 49 13.17 -3.21 -20.37
CA GLN A 49 12.44 -3.75 -19.22
C GLN A 49 12.54 -5.29 -19.17
N ALA A 50 12.37 -5.95 -20.31
CA ALA A 50 12.53 -7.41 -20.41
C ALA A 50 13.95 -7.86 -20.07
N LEU A 51 14.97 -7.20 -20.63
CA LEU A 51 16.37 -7.47 -20.33
C LEU A 51 16.69 -7.27 -18.84
N GLN A 52 16.18 -6.20 -18.23
CA GLN A 52 16.37 -5.92 -16.81
C GLN A 52 15.76 -7.02 -15.93
N MET A 53 14.55 -7.49 -16.24
CA MET A 53 13.92 -8.59 -15.50
C MET A 53 14.66 -9.91 -15.68
N GLU A 54 15.19 -10.17 -16.88
CA GLU A 54 15.98 -11.35 -17.17
C GLU A 54 17.31 -11.34 -16.39
N LEU A 55 18.04 -10.23 -16.41
CA LEU A 55 19.26 -10.03 -15.62
C LEU A 55 19.00 -10.16 -14.12
N PHE A 56 17.90 -9.59 -13.62
CA PHE A 56 17.49 -9.75 -12.22
C PHE A 56 17.25 -11.22 -11.86
N ARG A 57 16.56 -11.97 -12.74
CA ARG A 57 16.31 -13.40 -12.54
C ARG A 57 17.60 -14.22 -12.56
N TYR A 58 18.53 -13.87 -13.45
CA TYR A 58 19.85 -14.50 -13.49
C TYR A 58 20.67 -14.21 -12.23
N GLY A 59 20.64 -12.97 -11.73
CA GLY A 59 21.32 -12.59 -10.49
C GLY A 59 20.81 -13.37 -9.27
N ARG A 60 19.51 -13.64 -9.20
CA ARG A 60 18.89 -14.41 -8.11
C ARG A 60 19.06 -15.92 -8.21
N SER A 61 19.57 -16.44 -9.34
CA SER A 61 19.70 -17.88 -9.56
C SER A 61 20.96 -18.50 -8.94
N ASP A 62 21.77 -17.75 -8.17
CA ASP A 62 23.02 -18.17 -7.49
C ASP A 62 24.08 -18.89 -8.35
N ASN A 63 23.87 -19.01 -9.66
CA ASN A 63 24.71 -19.79 -10.59
C ASN A 63 25.72 -18.94 -11.37
N PHE A 64 25.99 -17.70 -10.95
CA PHE A 64 26.92 -16.84 -11.68
C PHE A 64 28.39 -17.25 -11.47
N SER A 65 28.80 -17.46 -10.22
CA SER A 65 30.09 -18.03 -9.82
C SER A 65 30.14 -18.17 -8.29
N ASN A 66 30.83 -19.19 -7.76
CA ASN A 66 31.05 -19.33 -6.30
C ASN A 66 31.83 -18.16 -5.67
N LEU A 67 32.42 -17.27 -6.48
CA LEU A 67 33.23 -16.14 -6.01
C LEU A 67 32.53 -14.78 -6.10
N ILE A 68 31.44 -14.62 -6.86
CA ILE A 68 30.82 -13.31 -7.12
C ILE A 68 29.30 -13.41 -7.04
N SER A 69 28.70 -12.78 -6.04
CA SER A 69 27.26 -12.53 -5.96
C SER A 69 26.90 -11.28 -6.75
N PHE A 70 26.08 -11.43 -7.79
CA PHE A 70 25.60 -10.32 -8.60
C PHE A 70 24.16 -9.96 -8.22
N GLU A 71 23.94 -8.71 -7.79
CA GLU A 71 22.60 -8.19 -7.49
C GLU A 71 22.29 -6.98 -8.38
N MET A 72 21.08 -6.96 -8.94
CA MET A 72 20.62 -5.90 -9.83
C MET A 72 19.45 -5.15 -9.21
N TYR A 73 19.58 -3.83 -9.12
CA TYR A 73 18.51 -2.93 -8.71
C TYR A 73 18.09 -2.04 -9.88
N GLY A 74 16.80 -1.80 -10.02
CA GLY A 74 16.30 -0.76 -10.91
C GLY A 74 14.79 -0.65 -10.92
N ASP A 75 14.28 0.37 -11.62
CA ASP A 75 12.87 0.80 -11.52
C ASP A 75 11.85 -0.30 -11.81
N GLN A 76 12.11 -1.15 -12.81
CA GLN A 76 11.19 -2.24 -13.18
C GLN A 76 11.15 -3.35 -12.14
N VAL A 77 12.30 -3.66 -11.54
CA VAL A 77 12.40 -4.67 -10.48
C VAL A 77 11.68 -4.16 -9.23
N ALA A 78 11.90 -2.90 -8.86
CA ALA A 78 11.19 -2.27 -7.74
C ALA A 78 9.68 -2.27 -7.95
N ASN A 79 9.21 -1.94 -9.16
CA ASN A 79 7.79 -1.98 -9.49
C ASN A 79 7.22 -3.41 -9.45
N ALA A 80 7.97 -4.40 -9.95
CA ALA A 80 7.58 -5.80 -9.93
C ALA A 80 7.46 -6.34 -8.49
N GLU A 81 8.43 -6.04 -7.62
CA GLU A 81 8.39 -6.42 -6.20
C GLU A 81 7.25 -5.71 -5.46
N MET A 82 6.99 -4.43 -5.76
CA MET A 82 5.84 -3.69 -5.19
C MET A 82 4.51 -4.34 -5.59
N LEU A 83 4.36 -4.75 -6.85
CA LEU A 83 3.16 -5.41 -7.36
C LEU A 83 2.98 -6.80 -6.73
N ARG A 84 4.08 -7.52 -6.51
CA ARG A 84 4.08 -8.77 -5.76
C ARG A 84 3.61 -8.58 -4.32
N GLY A 85 4.13 -7.55 -3.62
CA GLY A 85 3.65 -7.17 -2.29
C GLY A 85 2.16 -6.81 -2.26
N THR A 86 1.67 -6.17 -3.32
CA THR A 86 0.25 -5.84 -3.48
C THR A 86 -0.60 -7.11 -3.55
N ILE A 87 -0.17 -8.14 -4.30
CA ILE A 87 -0.90 -9.43 -4.39
C ILE A 87 -0.99 -10.12 -3.01
N TYR A 88 0.12 -10.15 -2.26
CA TYR A 88 0.10 -10.72 -0.90
C TYR A 88 -0.87 -9.94 0.01
N THR A 89 -0.90 -8.62 -0.11
CA THR A 89 -1.82 -7.77 0.65
C THR A 89 -3.28 -8.06 0.30
N VAL A 90 -3.61 -8.27 -0.97
CA VAL A 90 -4.97 -8.66 -1.41
C VAL A 90 -5.38 -10.02 -0.84
N TYR A 91 -4.45 -10.98 -0.78
CA TYR A 91 -4.72 -12.28 -0.15
C TYR A 91 -5.01 -12.13 1.35
N LEU A 92 -4.17 -11.37 2.07
CA LEU A 92 -4.38 -11.08 3.50
C LEU A 92 -5.70 -10.35 3.74
N PHE A 93 -6.08 -9.44 2.84
CA PHE A 93 -7.37 -8.75 2.88
C PHE A 93 -8.53 -9.75 2.81
N ALA A 94 -8.53 -10.68 1.85
CA ALA A 94 -9.58 -11.68 1.73
C ALA A 94 -9.70 -12.55 2.99
N VAL A 95 -8.58 -12.98 3.57
CA VAL A 95 -8.55 -13.72 4.83
C VAL A 95 -9.13 -12.88 5.97
N GLY A 96 -8.78 -11.60 6.06
CA GLY A 96 -9.30 -10.67 7.07
C GLY A 96 -10.82 -10.49 7.00
N VAL A 97 -11.39 -10.34 5.79
CA VAL A 97 -12.84 -10.25 5.60
C VAL A 97 -13.55 -11.52 6.06
N VAL A 98 -13.02 -12.70 5.69
CA VAL A 98 -13.58 -13.98 6.12
C VAL A 98 -13.54 -14.11 7.64
N LEU A 99 -12.41 -13.79 8.27
CA LEU A 99 -12.26 -13.85 9.72
C LEU A 99 -13.24 -12.89 10.42
N MET A 100 -13.42 -11.68 9.90
CA MET A 100 -14.38 -10.71 10.42
C MET A 100 -15.82 -11.19 10.31
N VAL A 101 -16.22 -11.77 9.17
CA VAL A 101 -17.56 -12.33 8.98
C VAL A 101 -17.81 -13.50 9.93
N VAL A 102 -16.81 -14.38 10.13
CA VAL A 102 -16.89 -15.49 11.08
C VAL A 102 -17.01 -14.96 12.52
N PHE A 103 -16.19 -13.98 12.90
CA PHE A 103 -16.25 -13.36 14.22
C PHE A 103 -17.61 -12.70 14.49
N MET A 104 -18.15 -11.96 13.50
CA MET A 104 -19.52 -11.45 13.55
C MET A 104 -20.52 -12.58 13.72
N ALA A 105 -20.45 -13.63 12.91
CA ALA A 105 -21.39 -14.75 12.98
C ALA A 105 -21.41 -15.42 14.36
N ILE A 106 -20.25 -15.56 15.01
CA ILE A 106 -20.14 -16.07 16.39
C ILE A 106 -20.76 -15.08 17.39
N ALA A 107 -20.42 -13.79 17.28
CA ALA A 107 -20.94 -12.76 18.17
C ALA A 107 -22.48 -12.63 18.07
N PHE A 108 -23.04 -12.88 16.89
CA PHE A 108 -24.47 -12.81 16.57
C PHE A 108 -25.24 -14.12 16.75
N SER A 109 -24.59 -15.22 17.16
CA SER A 109 -25.18 -16.58 17.22
C SER A 109 -26.49 -16.70 18.00
N HIS A 110 -26.80 -15.76 18.90
CA HIS A 110 -28.05 -15.73 19.68
C HIS A 110 -29.24 -15.07 18.96
N LEU A 111 -29.06 -14.50 17.77
CA LEU A 111 -30.12 -13.87 16.98
C LEU A 111 -30.72 -14.84 15.95
N THR A 112 -31.92 -14.52 15.46
CA THR A 112 -32.53 -15.23 14.34
C THR A 112 -31.66 -15.09 13.09
N LEU A 113 -31.48 -16.20 12.36
CA LEU A 113 -30.59 -16.33 11.21
C LEU A 113 -30.81 -15.24 10.14
N THR A 114 -32.06 -14.83 9.90
CA THR A 114 -32.43 -13.74 8.99
C THR A 114 -31.94 -12.37 9.46
N SER A 115 -32.07 -12.07 10.76
CA SER A 115 -31.59 -10.80 11.32
C SER A 115 -30.06 -10.75 11.37
N GLN A 116 -29.43 -11.89 11.65
CA GLN A 116 -27.97 -12.02 11.64
C GLN A 116 -27.40 -11.75 10.23
N ILE A 117 -27.94 -12.38 9.19
CA ILE A 117 -27.47 -12.17 7.81
C ILE A 117 -27.68 -10.70 7.40
N ALA A 118 -28.84 -10.11 7.69
CA ALA A 118 -29.10 -8.71 7.36
C ALA A 118 -28.11 -7.73 8.02
N LEU A 119 -27.75 -7.97 9.29
CA LEU A 119 -26.79 -7.13 10.02
C LEU A 119 -25.36 -7.30 9.47
N ILE A 120 -24.94 -8.53 9.15
CA ILE A 120 -23.61 -8.79 8.56
C ILE A 120 -23.49 -8.13 7.18
N ILE A 121 -24.51 -8.29 6.33
CA ILE A 121 -24.55 -7.66 5.02
C ILE A 121 -24.54 -6.13 5.15
N GLY A 122 -25.29 -5.57 6.09
CA GLY A 122 -25.28 -4.12 6.34
C GLY A 122 -23.92 -3.62 6.83
N ALA A 123 -23.30 -4.32 7.78
CA ALA A 123 -22.05 -3.92 8.40
C ALA A 123 -20.85 -3.99 7.46
N VAL A 124 -20.76 -5.05 6.62
CA VAL A 124 -19.65 -5.21 5.66
C VAL A 124 -19.96 -4.54 4.33
N GLY A 125 -21.22 -4.61 3.88
CA GLY A 125 -21.66 -4.09 2.59
C GLY A 125 -21.65 -2.56 2.52
N SER A 126 -22.05 -1.87 3.59
CA SER A 126 -22.08 -0.40 3.59
C SER A 126 -20.68 0.23 3.38
N PRO A 127 -19.63 -0.15 4.15
CA PRO A 127 -18.27 0.33 3.89
C PRO A 127 -17.72 -0.12 2.53
N ALA A 128 -18.04 -1.34 2.08
CA ALA A 128 -17.59 -1.85 0.78
C ALA A 128 -18.17 -1.03 -0.39
N ILE A 129 -19.46 -0.71 -0.34
CA ILE A 129 -20.09 0.14 -1.36
C ILE A 129 -19.55 1.56 -1.28
N ALA A 130 -19.39 2.13 -0.08
CA ALA A 130 -18.83 3.47 0.10
C ALA A 130 -17.41 3.61 -0.48
N THR A 131 -16.54 2.63 -0.21
CA THR A 131 -15.19 2.60 -0.81
C THR A 131 -15.29 2.46 -2.33
N ALA A 132 -16.05 1.50 -2.85
CA ALA A 132 -16.21 1.32 -4.30
C ALA A 132 -16.70 2.59 -5.00
N THR A 133 -17.67 3.31 -4.43
CA THR A 133 -18.14 4.60 -4.93
C THR A 133 -17.05 5.66 -4.89
N CYS A 134 -16.28 5.75 -3.80
CA CYS A 134 -15.16 6.68 -3.68
C CYS A 134 -14.09 6.41 -4.76
N PHE A 135 -13.67 5.15 -4.92
CA PHE A 135 -12.74 4.74 -5.97
C PHE A 135 -13.26 5.04 -7.37
N SER A 136 -14.55 4.82 -7.61
CA SER A 136 -15.20 5.11 -8.89
C SER A 136 -15.20 6.61 -9.21
N ILE A 137 -15.53 7.46 -8.24
CA ILE A 137 -15.50 8.92 -8.40
C ILE A 137 -14.07 9.41 -8.63
N LEU A 138 -13.09 8.89 -7.89
CA LEU A 138 -11.68 9.25 -8.07
C LEU A 138 -11.16 8.82 -9.45
N GLY A 139 -11.56 7.63 -9.92
CA GLY A 139 -11.25 7.17 -11.27
C GLY A 139 -11.86 8.06 -12.35
N TRP A 140 -13.10 8.52 -12.16
CA TRP A 140 -13.73 9.48 -13.08
C TRP A 140 -12.99 10.83 -13.11
N LEU A 141 -12.53 11.31 -11.96
CA LEU A 141 -11.73 12.54 -11.87
C LEU A 141 -10.31 12.40 -12.46
N GLY A 142 -9.93 11.22 -12.96
CA GLY A 142 -8.66 11.00 -13.66
C GLY A 142 -7.46 10.85 -12.73
N PHE A 143 -7.68 10.53 -11.46
CA PHE A 143 -6.60 10.33 -10.50
C PHE A 143 -5.83 9.02 -10.78
N PRO A 144 -4.48 9.05 -10.79
CA PRO A 144 -3.68 7.85 -11.01
C PRO A 144 -3.81 6.87 -9.84
N PHE A 145 -3.97 5.58 -10.16
CA PHE A 145 -3.97 4.50 -9.17
C PHE A 145 -2.56 4.26 -8.62
N ASN A 146 -2.40 4.40 -7.30
CA ASN A 146 -1.16 4.12 -6.58
C ASN A 146 -1.26 2.83 -5.76
N SER A 147 -0.15 2.14 -5.51
CA SER A 147 -0.14 0.92 -4.69
C SER A 147 -0.61 1.12 -3.24
N ILE A 148 -0.48 2.33 -2.68
CA ILE A 148 -1.00 2.66 -1.34
C ILE A 148 -2.54 2.58 -1.31
N MET A 149 -3.19 2.92 -2.43
CA MET A 149 -4.64 2.91 -2.57
C MET A 149 -5.23 1.50 -2.39
N CYS A 150 -4.42 0.45 -2.62
CA CYS A 150 -4.83 -0.94 -2.39
C CYS A 150 -5.06 -1.28 -0.90
N ILE A 151 -4.48 -0.51 0.02
CA ILE A 151 -4.62 -0.72 1.48
C ILE A 151 -5.83 0.04 2.04
N THR A 152 -6.20 1.17 1.43
CA THR A 152 -7.35 1.99 1.83
C THR A 152 -8.67 1.22 2.05
N PRO A 153 -9.12 0.31 1.17
CA PRO A 153 -10.40 -0.37 1.37
C PRO A 153 -10.38 -1.29 2.60
N PHE A 154 -9.23 -1.86 2.95
CA PHE A 154 -9.08 -2.64 4.17
C PHE A 154 -9.23 -1.76 5.42
N LEU A 155 -8.59 -0.60 5.43
CA LEU A 155 -8.63 0.33 6.55
C LEU A 155 -10.05 0.86 6.78
N VAL A 156 -10.76 1.23 5.70
CA VAL A 156 -12.16 1.68 5.78
C VAL A 156 -13.10 0.56 6.23
N MET A 157 -12.89 -0.67 5.77
CA MET A 157 -13.68 -1.82 6.22
C MET A 157 -13.47 -2.08 7.72
N GLY A 158 -12.24 -2.00 8.22
CA GLY A 158 -11.94 -2.17 9.64
C GLY A 158 -12.67 -1.16 10.52
N ILE A 159 -12.63 0.13 10.13
CA ILE A 159 -13.35 1.20 10.84
C ILE A 159 -14.86 0.97 10.79
N GLY A 160 -15.42 0.66 9.62
CA GLY A 160 -16.86 0.48 9.47
C GLY A 160 -17.41 -0.72 10.25
N VAL A 161 -16.63 -1.79 10.34
CA VAL A 161 -16.98 -2.98 11.13
C VAL A 161 -16.91 -2.69 12.63
N ASP A 162 -15.93 -1.92 13.11
CA ASP A 162 -15.81 -1.50 14.51
C ASP A 162 -17.04 -0.68 14.96
N ASP A 163 -17.42 0.32 14.17
CA ASP A 163 -18.63 1.12 14.45
C ASP A 163 -19.89 0.24 14.46
N ALA A 164 -20.02 -0.71 13.53
CA ALA A 164 -21.16 -1.63 13.50
C ALA A 164 -21.21 -2.56 14.74
N PHE A 165 -20.05 -3.03 15.22
CA PHE A 165 -19.96 -3.81 16.44
C PHE A 165 -20.33 -3.00 17.68
N LEU A 166 -19.85 -1.77 17.78
CA LEU A 166 -20.17 -0.86 18.88
C LEU A 166 -21.69 -0.59 18.92
N LEU A 167 -22.29 -0.30 17.76
CA LEU A 167 -23.73 -0.09 17.62
C LEU A 167 -24.52 -1.30 18.13
N LEU A 168 -24.14 -2.48 17.67
CA LEU A 168 -24.79 -3.71 18.07
C LEU A 168 -24.65 -3.96 19.57
N HIS A 169 -23.46 -3.75 20.13
CA HIS A 169 -23.18 -4.05 21.52
C HIS A 169 -24.15 -3.28 22.43
N ALA A 170 -24.35 -1.98 22.20
CA ALA A 170 -25.35 -1.26 23.00
C ALA A 170 -26.79 -1.61 22.61
N TRP A 171 -27.06 -1.93 21.34
CA TRP A 171 -28.39 -2.41 20.93
C TRP A 171 -28.80 -3.66 21.71
N ARG A 172 -27.85 -4.56 21.99
CA ARG A 172 -28.06 -5.73 22.85
C ARG A 172 -28.20 -5.36 24.32
N ARG A 173 -27.44 -4.38 24.80
CA ARG A 173 -27.50 -3.92 26.20
C ARG A 173 -28.88 -3.39 26.58
N TYR A 174 -29.58 -2.73 25.66
CA TYR A 174 -30.92 -2.16 25.88
C TYR A 174 -32.05 -3.01 25.27
N LYS A 175 -31.88 -4.34 25.18
CA LYS A 175 -32.85 -5.25 24.54
C LYS A 175 -34.25 -5.18 25.16
N GLU A 176 -34.35 -4.85 26.44
CA GLU A 176 -35.59 -4.81 27.22
C GLU A 176 -36.52 -3.64 26.87
N HIS A 177 -36.00 -2.58 26.24
CA HIS A 177 -36.80 -1.43 25.83
C HIS A 177 -37.51 -1.66 24.49
N PRO A 178 -38.71 -1.06 24.27
CA PRO A 178 -39.38 -1.10 22.98
C PRO A 178 -38.51 -0.46 21.88
N ILE A 179 -38.65 -0.94 20.64
CA ILE A 179 -37.72 -0.64 19.53
C ILE A 179 -37.44 0.86 19.34
N LYS A 180 -38.49 1.70 19.39
CA LYS A 180 -38.34 3.17 19.21
C LYS A 180 -37.51 3.79 20.34
N GLU A 181 -37.79 3.39 21.57
CA GLU A 181 -37.08 3.90 22.75
C GLU A 181 -35.65 3.36 22.80
N ARG A 182 -35.46 2.09 22.44
CA ARG A 182 -34.14 1.46 22.30
C ARG A 182 -33.27 2.21 21.30
N MET A 183 -33.80 2.55 20.12
CA MET A 183 -33.07 3.34 19.11
C MET A 183 -32.65 4.70 19.66
N ARG A 184 -33.56 5.41 20.36
CA ARG A 184 -33.26 6.71 20.98
C ARG A 184 -32.09 6.61 21.96
N ILE A 185 -32.14 5.65 22.87
CA ILE A 185 -31.11 5.46 23.91
C ILE A 185 -29.76 5.08 23.28
N VAL A 186 -29.77 4.12 22.34
CA VAL A 186 -28.56 3.62 21.66
C VAL A 186 -27.87 4.75 20.88
N VAL A 187 -28.63 5.51 20.08
CA VAL A 187 -28.10 6.64 19.31
C VAL A 187 -27.62 7.76 20.24
N HIS A 188 -28.34 8.06 21.32
CA HIS A 188 -27.92 9.07 22.28
C HIS A 188 -26.60 8.71 22.99
N GLN A 189 -26.40 7.44 23.33
CA GLN A 189 -25.22 7.00 24.06
C GLN A 189 -23.99 6.76 23.16
N ILE A 190 -24.16 6.14 22.00
CA ILE A 190 -23.04 5.78 21.11
C ILE A 190 -22.78 6.85 20.04
N GLY A 191 -23.81 7.58 19.62
CA GLY A 191 -23.70 8.58 18.54
C GLY A 191 -22.55 9.56 18.72
N PRO A 192 -22.32 10.13 19.93
CA PRO A 192 -21.16 10.98 20.16
C PRO A 192 -19.82 10.27 19.94
N SER A 193 -19.70 9.01 20.36
CA SER A 193 -18.47 8.21 20.17
C SER A 193 -18.20 7.96 18.69
N MET A 194 -19.21 7.52 17.94
CA MET A 194 -19.09 7.31 16.48
C MET A 194 -18.74 8.60 15.74
N ALA A 195 -19.34 9.73 16.14
CA ALA A 195 -19.04 11.02 15.54
C ALA A 195 -17.57 11.42 15.77
N ILE A 196 -17.02 11.18 16.96
CA ILE A 196 -15.60 11.45 17.28
C ILE A 196 -14.70 10.54 16.43
N THR A 197 -14.99 9.24 16.34
CA THR A 197 -14.23 8.30 15.51
C THR A 197 -14.23 8.74 14.05
N SER A 198 -15.40 9.05 13.49
CA SER A 198 -15.55 9.52 12.11
C SER A 198 -14.83 10.86 11.85
N ALA A 199 -14.93 11.82 12.77
CA ALA A 199 -14.22 13.09 12.68
C ALA A 199 -12.71 12.89 12.72
N THR A 200 -12.22 12.04 13.62
CA THR A 200 -10.80 11.72 13.74
C THR A 200 -10.29 11.04 12.47
N ASN A 201 -11.05 10.10 11.90
CA ASN A 201 -10.72 9.45 10.64
C ASN A 201 -10.67 10.46 9.49
N THR A 202 -11.63 11.37 9.42
CA THR A 202 -11.68 12.43 8.40
C THR A 202 -10.45 13.35 8.50
N VAL A 203 -10.07 13.75 9.71
CA VAL A 203 -8.86 14.56 9.95
C VAL A 203 -7.60 13.77 9.57
N ALA A 204 -7.49 12.50 9.97
CA ALA A 204 -6.35 11.65 9.66
C ALA A 204 -6.16 11.47 8.15
N PHE A 205 -7.24 11.17 7.42
CA PHE A 205 -7.19 11.09 5.96
C PHE A 205 -6.95 12.46 5.31
N GLY A 206 -7.52 13.54 5.85
CA GLY A 206 -7.28 14.90 5.38
C GLY A 206 -5.82 15.33 5.49
N VAL A 207 -5.16 15.02 6.60
CA VAL A 207 -3.71 15.23 6.77
C VAL A 207 -2.91 14.34 5.81
N GLY A 208 -3.38 13.12 5.55
CA GLY A 208 -2.79 12.23 4.54
C GLY A 208 -2.78 12.86 3.13
N ILE A 209 -3.85 13.57 2.75
CA ILE A 209 -3.94 14.30 1.48
C ILE A 209 -3.03 15.53 1.47
N ALA A 210 -2.96 16.27 2.59
CA ALA A 210 -2.14 17.48 2.72
C ALA A 210 -0.63 17.18 2.81
N SER A 211 -0.25 15.92 3.02
CA SER A 211 1.15 15.53 3.18
C SER A 211 1.92 15.64 1.86
N PRO A 212 3.15 16.19 1.86
CA PRO A 212 3.91 16.52 0.65
C PRO A 212 4.50 15.31 -0.10
N THR A 213 4.26 14.08 0.37
CA THR A 213 4.75 12.86 -0.26
C THR A 213 4.01 12.62 -1.59
N PRO A 214 4.71 12.55 -2.73
CA PRO A 214 4.08 12.43 -4.06
C PRO A 214 3.25 11.15 -4.26
N GLN A 215 3.40 10.16 -3.38
CA GLN A 215 2.64 8.91 -3.38
C GLN A 215 1.26 9.03 -2.69
N VAL A 216 1.05 10.04 -1.82
CA VAL A 216 -0.22 10.30 -1.10
C VAL A 216 -0.89 11.60 -1.54
N SER A 217 -0.12 12.59 -1.99
CA SER A 217 -0.64 13.79 -2.64
C SER A 217 -0.97 13.49 -4.11
N VAL A 218 -2.07 12.78 -4.33
CA VAL A 218 -2.74 12.75 -5.65
C VAL A 218 -3.30 14.14 -6.04
N PHE A 219 -3.15 15.12 -5.13
CA PHE A 219 -3.62 16.50 -5.19
C PHE A 219 -2.62 17.50 -5.82
N LYS A 220 -1.83 17.08 -6.81
CA LYS A 220 -1.24 18.04 -7.74
C LYS A 220 -2.03 18.00 -9.04
N PRO A 221 -2.90 18.98 -9.32
CA PRO A 221 -3.42 19.13 -10.66
C PRO A 221 -2.23 19.26 -11.62
N GLN A 222 -2.33 18.54 -12.74
CA GLN A 222 -1.57 18.72 -13.96
C GLN A 222 -1.65 20.19 -14.44
N ILE A 223 -0.92 21.09 -13.78
CA ILE A 223 -0.56 22.42 -14.29
C ILE A 223 0.97 22.49 -14.29
N LYS A 224 1.57 21.69 -15.17
CA LYS A 224 2.85 22.03 -15.79
C LYS A 224 2.94 21.38 -17.17
N ASN A 225 1.90 21.54 -17.98
CA ASN A 225 2.11 21.56 -19.41
C ASN A 225 2.79 22.89 -19.74
N VAL A 226 3.96 22.79 -20.37
CA VAL A 226 4.76 23.88 -20.95
C VAL A 226 5.63 24.64 -19.94
N SER A 227 6.91 24.80 -20.30
CA SER A 227 8.01 25.50 -19.59
C SER A 227 8.65 24.70 -18.43
N ILE A 228 9.92 24.26 -18.46
CA ILE A 228 11.12 24.87 -19.06
C ILE A 228 12.21 23.77 -19.20
N THR A 229 12.79 23.72 -20.39
CA THR A 229 14.19 23.39 -20.72
C THR A 229 15.21 23.71 -19.61
N CYS A 230 15.86 22.70 -19.04
CA CYS A 230 17.30 22.66 -18.67
C CYS A 230 17.62 21.28 -18.11
#